data_AF-A0A3D1F7V6-F1
#
_entry.id   AF-A0A3D1F7V6-F1
#
_cell.length_a   1.000
_cell.length_b   1.000
_cell.length_c   1.000
_cell.angle_alpha   90.00
_cell.angle_beta   90.00
_cell.angle_gamma   90.00
#
_symmetry.space_group_name_H-M   'P 1'
#
loop_
_entity.id
_entity.type
_entity.pdbx_description
1 polymer ?
#
loop_
_entity_poly.entity_id
_entity_poly.type
_entity_poly.pdbx_seq_one_letter_code
_entity_poly.pdbx_strand_id
1 'polypeptide(L)'
;MDKQLEKQLGTLEGLLQDLMQAHVHLLELLEEKRSAMKHAKHDEMAQVCQRENEQIRKISDMEKQRLQLVADITLLVEPGAKEPMKLLQLADRLPEPWRGRILVFRHQLQQKMQATQKQARTTQQATMQLMKHMTGMMQKVTAACTGSAAYGAKGAPSNQTRISTFSMTA
;
A
#
# COMPACT_ATOMS: atom_id res chain seq x y z
N MET A 1 -32.48 18.98 17.27
CA MET A 1 -31.83 18.37 16.09
C MET A 1 -32.86 17.53 15.37
N ASP A 2 -32.89 17.57 14.04
CA ASP A 2 -33.80 16.74 13.26
C ASP A 2 -33.46 15.26 13.44
N LYS A 3 -34.45 14.41 13.72
CA LYS A 3 -34.27 12.95 13.88
C LYS A 3 -33.58 12.31 12.66
N GLN A 4 -33.78 12.90 11.49
CA GLN A 4 -33.12 12.49 10.26
C GLN A 4 -31.61 12.75 10.28
N LEU A 5 -31.18 13.91 10.80
CA LEU A 5 -29.76 14.26 10.93
C LEU A 5 -29.06 13.32 11.90
N GLU A 6 -29.65 13.03 13.05
CA GLU A 6 -29.08 12.08 14.03
C GLU A 6 -28.90 10.67 13.44
N LYS A 7 -29.88 10.19 12.65
CA LYS A 7 -29.78 8.91 11.96
C LYS A 7 -28.65 8.89 10.93
N GLN A 8 -28.51 9.96 10.15
CA GLN A 8 -27.44 10.09 9.15
C GLN A 8 -26.06 10.16 9.80
N LEU A 9 -25.93 10.89 10.91
CA LEU A 9 -24.70 10.98 11.70
C LEU A 9 -24.30 9.63 12.31
N GLY A 10 -25.25 8.87 12.85
CA GLY A 10 -24.99 7.51 13.33
C GLY A 10 -24.56 6.55 12.22
N THR A 11 -25.13 6.71 11.02
CA THR A 11 -24.73 5.93 9.83
C THR A 11 -23.32 6.27 9.38
N LEU A 12 -22.96 7.57 9.38
CA LEU A 12 -21.61 8.03 9.09
C LEU A 12 -20.60 7.52 10.13
N GLU A 13 -20.95 7.55 11.42
CA GLU A 13 -20.13 7.01 12.50
C GLU A 13 -19.81 5.53 12.28
N GLY A 14 -20.83 4.71 12.01
CA GLY A 14 -20.64 3.28 11.69
C GLY A 14 -19.73 3.07 10.47
N LEU A 15 -19.94 3.84 9.40
CA LEU A 15 -19.12 3.73 8.20
C LEU A 15 -17.66 4.13 8.44
N LEU A 16 -17.41 5.15 9.25
CA LEU A 16 -16.04 5.56 9.63
C LEU A 16 -15.34 4.47 10.45
N GLN A 17 -16.06 3.82 11.35
CA GLN A 17 -15.54 2.67 12.12
C GLN A 17 -15.22 1.49 11.20
N ASP A 18 -16.10 1.17 10.24
CA ASP A 18 -15.87 0.10 9.28
C ASP A 18 -14.66 0.42 8.38
N LEU A 19 -14.51 1.68 7.93
CA LEU A 19 -13.34 2.13 7.16
C LEU A 19 -12.05 1.97 7.96
N MET A 20 -12.05 2.33 9.24
CA MET A 20 -10.91 2.12 10.12
C MET A 20 -10.55 0.63 10.22
N GLN A 21 -11.54 -0.24 10.44
CA GLN A 21 -11.31 -1.68 10.52
C GLN A 21 -10.80 -2.23 9.18
N ALA A 22 -11.29 -1.71 8.07
CA ALA A 22 -10.83 -2.08 6.75
C ALA A 22 -9.34 -1.72 6.53
N HIS A 23 -8.89 -0.57 7.02
CA HIS A 23 -7.48 -0.18 6.99
C HIS A 23 -6.60 -1.04 7.91
N VAL A 24 -7.10 -1.44 9.09
CA VAL A 24 -6.40 -2.38 9.97
C VAL A 24 -6.21 -3.72 9.26
N HIS A 25 -7.26 -4.25 8.62
CA HIS A 25 -7.15 -5.51 7.89
C HIS A 25 -6.21 -5.41 6.69
N LEU A 26 -6.19 -4.28 5.99
CA LEU A 26 -5.23 -4.07 4.91
C LEU A 26 -3.77 -4.04 5.42
N LEU A 27 -3.53 -3.50 6.62
CA LEU A 27 -2.21 -3.55 7.25
C LEU A 27 -1.77 -4.98 7.55
N GLU A 28 -2.66 -5.82 8.08
CA GLU A 28 -2.39 -7.24 8.34
C GLU A 28 -2.02 -7.97 7.04
N LEU A 29 -2.78 -7.76 5.96
CA LEU A 29 -2.48 -8.35 4.65
C LEU A 29 -1.11 -7.91 4.10
N LEU A 30 -0.72 -6.65 4.30
CA LEU A 30 0.60 -6.17 3.90
C LEU A 30 1.74 -6.82 4.71
N GLU A 31 1.51 -7.08 6.01
CA GLU A 31 2.44 -7.82 6.86
C GLU A 31 2.56 -9.30 6.45
N GLU A 32 1.42 -9.96 6.18
CA GLU A 32 1.39 -11.32 5.63
C GLU A 32 2.17 -11.39 4.32
N LYS A 33 1.95 -10.44 3.40
CA LYS A 33 2.66 -10.35 2.12
C LYS A 33 4.16 -10.27 2.32
N ARG A 34 4.59 -9.42 3.26
CA ARG A 34 6.01 -9.27 3.61
C ARG A 34 6.59 -10.56 4.19
N SER A 35 5.84 -11.28 5.03
CA SER A 35 6.24 -12.57 5.56
C SER A 35 6.36 -13.63 4.47
N ALA A 36 5.38 -13.73 3.56
CA ALA A 36 5.41 -14.67 2.44
C ALA A 36 6.62 -14.41 1.51
N MET A 37 6.93 -13.13 1.24
CA MET A 37 8.13 -12.74 0.48
C MET A 37 9.42 -13.18 1.17
N LYS A 38 9.52 -13.01 2.49
CA LYS A 38 10.71 -13.40 3.27
C LYS A 38 10.98 -14.91 3.20
N HIS A 39 9.92 -15.72 3.15
CA HIS A 39 10.02 -17.19 3.13
C HIS A 39 9.94 -17.79 1.71
N ALA A 40 9.99 -16.97 0.66
CA ALA A 40 9.92 -17.39 -0.75
C ALA A 40 8.69 -18.26 -1.09
N LYS A 41 7.55 -18.01 -0.43
CA LYS A 41 6.31 -18.77 -0.64
C LYS A 41 5.46 -18.12 -1.73
N HIS A 42 5.74 -18.48 -2.97
CA HIS A 42 5.14 -17.85 -4.15
C HIS A 42 3.60 -18.01 -4.23
N ASP A 43 3.07 -19.18 -3.86
CA ASP A 43 1.62 -19.44 -3.88
C ASP A 43 0.86 -18.63 -2.83
N GLU A 44 1.41 -18.55 -1.60
CA GLU A 44 0.85 -17.73 -0.53
C GLU A 44 0.87 -16.24 -0.91
N MET A 45 1.92 -15.78 -1.59
CA MET A 45 2.02 -14.40 -2.06
C MET A 45 0.92 -14.05 -3.08
N ALA A 46 0.60 -14.96 -4.01
CA ALA A 46 -0.47 -14.73 -4.98
C ALA A 46 -1.84 -14.60 -4.28
N GLN A 47 -2.12 -15.47 -3.30
CA GLN A 47 -3.36 -15.42 -2.52
C GLN A 47 -3.46 -14.15 -1.68
N VAL A 48 -2.37 -13.71 -1.04
CA VAL A 48 -2.35 -12.45 -0.29
C VAL A 48 -2.58 -11.25 -1.20
N CYS A 49 -1.96 -11.21 -2.39
CA CYS A 49 -2.19 -10.15 -3.38
C CYS A 49 -3.65 -10.08 -3.84
N GLN A 50 -4.32 -11.23 -4.00
CA GLN A 50 -5.75 -11.24 -4.33
C GLN A 50 -6.59 -10.63 -3.21
N ARG A 51 -6.38 -11.09 -1.96
CA ARG A 51 -7.08 -10.55 -0.78
C ARG A 51 -6.81 -9.06 -0.58
N GLU A 52 -5.58 -8.61 -0.79
CA GLU A 52 -5.19 -7.19 -0.76
C GLU A 52 -6.01 -6.37 -1.77
N ASN A 53 -6.12 -6.84 -3.02
CA ASN A 53 -6.88 -6.15 -4.05
C ASN A 53 -8.38 -6.10 -3.75
N GLU A 54 -8.96 -7.19 -3.25
CA GLU A 54 -10.35 -7.24 -2.79
C GLU A 54 -10.59 -6.23 -1.66
N GLN A 55 -9.67 -6.16 -0.71
CA GLN A 55 -9.75 -5.22 0.41
C GLN A 55 -9.61 -3.76 -0.03
N ILE A 56 -8.74 -3.46 -0.99
CA ILE A 56 -8.61 -2.11 -1.57
C ILE A 56 -9.90 -1.69 -2.29
N ARG A 57 -10.54 -2.61 -3.04
CA ARG A 57 -11.83 -2.33 -3.69
C ARG A 57 -12.90 -2.03 -2.66
N LYS A 58 -12.99 -2.84 -1.59
CA LYS A 58 -13.91 -2.61 -0.48
C LYS A 58 -13.72 -1.24 0.16
N ILE A 59 -12.48 -0.84 0.45
CA ILE A 59 -12.17 0.50 0.99
C ILE A 59 -12.62 1.59 0.01
N SER A 60 -12.35 1.43 -1.29
CA SER A 60 -12.76 2.40 -2.32
C SER A 60 -14.29 2.59 -2.37
N ASP A 61 -15.05 1.50 -2.29
CA ASP A 61 -16.52 1.59 -2.32
C ASP A 61 -17.08 2.22 -1.05
N MET A 62 -16.52 1.89 0.12
CA MET A 62 -16.89 2.52 1.39
C MET A 62 -16.54 4.01 1.43
N GLU A 63 -15.43 4.41 0.81
CA GLU A 63 -15.02 5.81 0.71
C GLU A 63 -15.99 6.60 -0.19
N LYS A 64 -16.46 6.02 -1.30
CA LYS A 64 -17.53 6.62 -2.11
C LYS A 64 -18.81 6.80 -1.30
N GLN A 65 -19.21 5.79 -0.53
CA GLN A 65 -20.37 5.88 0.36
C GLN A 65 -20.20 6.98 1.41
N ARG A 66 -18.99 7.13 1.96
CA ARG A 66 -18.68 8.20 2.92
C ARG A 66 -18.85 9.57 2.30
N LEU A 67 -18.31 9.77 1.09
CA LEU A 67 -18.45 11.03 0.36
C LEU A 67 -19.92 11.37 0.06
N GLN A 68 -20.72 10.36 -0.32
CA GLN A 68 -22.16 10.55 -0.53
C GLN A 68 -22.88 10.93 0.76
N LEU A 69 -22.65 10.21 1.87
CA LEU A 69 -23.27 10.53 3.16
C LEU A 69 -22.87 11.91 3.66
N VAL A 70 -21.61 12.31 3.49
CA VAL A 70 -21.16 13.66 3.85
C VAL A 70 -21.84 14.72 2.99
N ALA A 71 -22.06 14.47 1.70
CA ALA A 71 -22.82 15.36 0.83
C ALA A 71 -24.28 15.51 1.29
N ASP A 72 -24.94 14.39 1.60
CA ASP A 72 -26.33 14.37 2.08
C ASP A 72 -26.46 15.12 3.41
N ILE A 73 -25.53 14.90 4.35
CA ILE A 73 -25.51 15.63 5.63
C ILE A 73 -25.21 17.12 5.40
N THR A 74 -24.32 17.45 4.47
CA THR A 74 -24.01 18.84 4.12
C THR A 74 -25.27 19.58 3.66
N LEU A 75 -26.09 18.97 2.80
CA LEU A 75 -27.33 19.55 2.33
C LEU A 75 -28.38 19.72 3.45
N LEU A 76 -28.37 18.84 4.46
CA LEU A 76 -29.25 18.97 5.63
C LEU A 76 -28.82 20.11 6.56
N VAL A 77 -27.51 20.33 6.72
CA VAL A 77 -26.97 21.37 7.61
C VAL A 77 -26.95 22.74 6.92
N GLU A 78 -26.61 22.78 5.63
CA GLU A 78 -26.50 24.00 4.83
C GLU A 78 -27.09 23.76 3.42
N PRO A 79 -28.41 23.95 3.24
CA PRO A 79 -29.10 23.65 1.99
C PRO A 79 -28.60 24.42 0.75
N GLY A 80 -27.89 25.54 0.96
CA GLY A 80 -27.31 26.35 -0.11
C GLY A 80 -25.88 25.95 -0.52
N ALA A 81 -25.31 24.90 0.09
CA ALA A 81 -23.96 24.47 -0.22
C ALA A 81 -23.86 23.93 -1.66
N LYS A 82 -22.89 24.45 -2.43
CA LYS A 82 -22.62 23.99 -3.81
C LYS A 82 -21.71 22.76 -3.88
N GLU A 83 -20.96 22.51 -2.81
CA GLU A 83 -20.00 21.41 -2.71
C GLU A 83 -20.12 20.72 -1.33
N PRO A 84 -19.86 19.41 -1.24
CA PRO A 84 -19.81 18.70 0.03
C PRO A 84 -18.75 19.29 0.96
N MET A 85 -19.09 19.51 2.23
CA MET A 85 -18.13 20.02 3.21
C MET A 85 -17.08 18.98 3.55
N LYS A 86 -15.87 19.44 3.92
CA LYS A 86 -14.88 18.55 4.55
C LYS A 86 -15.37 18.12 5.92
N LEU A 87 -15.00 16.90 6.36
CA LEU A 87 -15.34 16.36 7.69
C LEU A 87 -15.02 17.32 8.85
N LEU A 88 -13.91 18.08 8.75
CA LEU A 88 -13.55 19.07 9.76
C LEU A 88 -14.53 20.24 9.81
N GLN A 89 -14.91 20.77 8.64
CA GLN A 89 -15.87 21.87 8.52
C GLN A 89 -17.26 21.43 8.96
N LEU A 90 -17.64 20.20 8.60
CA LEU A 90 -18.89 19.60 9.03
C LEU A 90 -18.94 19.48 10.57
N ALA A 91 -17.86 19.01 11.20
CA ALA A 91 -17.80 18.89 12.66
C ALA A 91 -18.00 20.24 13.39
N ASP A 92 -17.49 21.34 12.84
CA ASP A 92 -17.66 22.68 13.43
C ASP A 92 -19.11 23.20 13.37
N ARG A 93 -19.95 22.65 12.50
CA ARG A 93 -21.38 23.00 12.39
C ARG A 93 -22.29 22.05 13.17
N LEU A 94 -21.75 20.98 13.75
CA LEU A 94 -22.50 20.01 14.52
C LEU A 94 -22.43 20.33 16.02
N PRO A 95 -23.53 20.10 16.77
CA PRO A 95 -23.51 20.22 18.21
C PRO A 95 -22.79 19.03 18.85
N GLU A 96 -22.47 19.17 20.13
CA GLU A 96 -22.03 18.04 20.93
C GLU A 96 -23.18 17.03 21.14
N PRO A 97 -22.89 15.72 21.23
CA PRO A 97 -21.56 15.07 21.26
C PRO A 97 -20.97 14.73 19.88
N TRP A 98 -21.67 15.04 18.80
CA TRP A 98 -21.32 14.60 17.44
C TRP A 98 -20.04 15.24 16.93
N ARG A 99 -19.82 16.51 17.25
CA ARG A 99 -18.57 17.21 16.95
C ARG A 99 -17.36 16.46 17.49
N GLY A 100 -17.32 16.19 18.80
CA GLY A 100 -16.20 15.47 19.42
C GLY A 100 -15.97 14.09 18.80
N ARG A 101 -17.04 13.32 18.58
CA ARG A 101 -16.95 11.99 17.96
C ARG A 101 -16.34 12.02 16.56
N ILE A 102 -16.85 12.88 15.68
CA ILE A 102 -16.36 12.97 14.30
C ILE A 102 -14.89 13.39 14.25
N LEU A 103 -14.46 14.32 15.12
CA LEU A 103 -13.06 14.72 15.21
C LEU A 103 -12.16 13.56 15.63
N VAL A 104 -12.58 12.75 16.60
CA VAL A 104 -11.87 11.54 17.02
C VAL A 104 -11.77 10.53 15.88
N PHE A 105 -12.88 10.18 15.23
CA PHE A 105 -12.86 9.24 14.11
C PHE A 105 -12.01 9.73 12.95
N ARG A 106 -12.08 11.02 12.60
CA ARG A 106 -11.24 11.62 11.58
C ARG A 106 -9.76 11.44 11.91
N HIS A 107 -9.36 11.73 13.15
CA HIS A 107 -7.98 11.59 13.57
C HIS A 107 -7.50 10.13 13.52
N GLN A 108 -8.30 9.20 14.05
CA GLN A 108 -8.00 7.77 14.04
C GLN A 108 -7.89 7.22 12.61
N LEU A 109 -8.84 7.55 11.74
CA LEU A 109 -8.81 7.14 10.33
C LEU A 109 -7.55 7.68 9.64
N GLN A 110 -7.21 8.96 9.85
CA GLN A 110 -6.00 9.55 9.29
C GLN A 110 -4.73 8.81 9.74
N GLN A 111 -4.62 8.47 11.02
CA GLN A 111 -3.50 7.68 11.54
C GLN A 111 -3.41 6.30 10.86
N LYS A 112 -4.53 5.59 10.73
CA LYS A 112 -4.58 4.27 10.09
C LYS A 112 -4.24 4.33 8.60
N MET A 113 -4.72 5.34 7.88
CA MET A 113 -4.36 5.57 6.48
C MET A 113 -2.87 5.84 6.31
N GLN A 114 -2.29 6.69 7.16
CA GLN A 114 -0.86 7.00 7.13
C GLN A 114 0.00 5.77 7.42
N ALA A 115 -0.38 4.97 8.43
CA ALA A 115 0.28 3.71 8.74
C ALA A 115 0.22 2.74 7.54
N THR A 116 -0.96 2.58 6.94
CA THR A 116 -1.16 1.75 5.74
C THR A 116 -0.27 2.20 4.59
N GLN A 117 -0.22 3.50 4.31
CA GLN A 117 0.59 4.05 3.22
C GLN A 117 2.10 3.83 3.46
N LYS A 118 2.57 3.99 4.71
CA LYS A 118 3.96 3.72 5.08
C LYS A 118 4.31 2.25 4.88
N GLN A 119 3.43 1.35 5.30
CA GLN A 119 3.65 -0.09 5.16
C GLN A 119 3.62 -0.53 3.68
N ALA A 120 2.69 0.00 2.90
CA ALA A 120 2.60 -0.27 1.46
C ALA A 120 3.90 0.15 0.73
N ARG A 121 4.40 1.35 1.01
CA ARG A 121 5.69 1.84 0.46
C ARG A 121 6.85 0.93 0.83
N THR A 122 6.93 0.52 2.09
CA THR A 122 8.00 -0.39 2.59
C THR A 122 7.94 -1.75 1.88
N THR A 123 6.73 -2.28 1.71
CA THR A 123 6.49 -3.57 1.03
C THR A 123 6.86 -3.49 -0.45
N GLN A 124 6.49 -2.40 -1.12
CA GLN A 124 6.84 -2.15 -2.53
C GLN A 124 8.36 -2.06 -2.72
N GLN A 125 9.07 -1.35 -1.83
CA GLN A 125 10.53 -1.26 -1.86
C GLN A 125 11.20 -2.62 -1.68
N ALA A 126 10.73 -3.43 -0.72
CA ALA A 126 11.23 -4.79 -0.51
C ALA A 126 11.03 -5.67 -1.76
N THR A 127 9.85 -5.57 -2.39
CA THR A 127 9.54 -6.30 -3.62
C THR A 127 10.47 -5.89 -4.76
N MET A 128 10.69 -4.59 -4.95
CA MET A 128 11.62 -4.07 -5.96
C MET A 128 13.06 -4.51 -5.72
N GLN A 129 13.51 -4.56 -4.47
CA GLN A 129 14.85 -5.03 -4.12
C GLN A 129 15.01 -6.52 -4.44
N LEU A 130 14.03 -7.36 -4.08
CA LEU A 130 14.05 -8.79 -4.40
C LEU A 130 14.11 -9.04 -5.92
N MET A 131 13.30 -8.33 -6.70
CA MET A 131 13.34 -8.43 -8.17
C MET A 131 14.71 -8.05 -8.74
N LYS A 132 15.32 -6.95 -8.25
CA LYS A 132 16.67 -6.55 -8.69
C LYS A 132 17.72 -7.62 -8.39
N HIS A 133 17.67 -8.25 -7.21
CA HIS A 133 18.58 -9.33 -6.85
C HIS A 133 18.39 -10.56 -7.74
N MET A 134 17.14 -10.97 -8.00
CA MET A 134 16.84 -12.10 -8.89
C MET A 134 17.37 -11.85 -10.31
N THR A 135 17.12 -10.67 -10.88
CA THR A 135 17.66 -10.30 -12.20
C THR A 135 19.19 -10.33 -12.22
N GLY A 136 19.84 -9.81 -11.17
CA GLY A 136 21.30 -9.86 -11.06
C GLY A 136 21.86 -11.28 -10.93
N MET A 137 21.17 -12.18 -10.22
CA MET A 137 21.54 -13.60 -10.16
C MET A 137 21.39 -14.29 -11.51
N MET A 138 20.28 -14.05 -12.21
CA MET A 138 20.06 -14.59 -13.56
C MET A 138 21.13 -14.11 -14.53
N GLN A 139 21.50 -12.83 -14.50
CA GLN A 139 22.58 -12.28 -15.32
C GLN A 139 23.92 -12.96 -15.02
N LYS A 140 24.25 -13.21 -13.75
CA LYS A 140 25.47 -13.92 -13.34
C LYS A 140 25.46 -15.39 -13.78
N VAL A 141 24.33 -16.09 -13.65
CA VAL A 141 24.17 -17.48 -14.11
C VAL A 141 24.32 -17.54 -15.62
N THR A 142 23.65 -16.66 -16.37
CA THR A 142 23.78 -16.57 -17.83
C THR A 142 25.23 -16.28 -18.22
N ALA A 143 25.90 -15.33 -17.57
CA ALA A 143 27.31 -15.03 -17.82
C ALA A 143 28.25 -16.19 -17.50
N ALA A 144 27.97 -16.97 -16.44
CA ALA A 144 28.73 -18.17 -16.13
C ALA A 144 28.49 -19.30 -17.14
N CYS A 145 27.24 -19.50 -17.60
CA CYS A 145 26.88 -20.49 -18.60
C CYS A 145 27.43 -20.14 -20.00
N THR A 146 27.50 -18.86 -20.37
CA THR A 146 28.10 -18.41 -21.64
C THR A 146 29.64 -18.31 -21.56
N GLY A 147 30.19 -18.00 -20.38
CA GLY A 147 31.64 -17.99 -20.11
C GLY A 147 32.25 -19.38 -19.89
N SER A 148 31.41 -20.41 -19.67
CA SER A 148 31.81 -21.83 -19.58
C SER A 148 32.13 -22.46 -20.95
N ALA A 149 32.14 -21.71 -22.05
CA ALA A 149 32.80 -22.12 -23.28
C ALA A 149 34.34 -22.02 -23.12
N ALA A 150 34.89 -22.69 -22.09
CA ALA A 150 36.33 -22.76 -21.84
C ALA A 150 37.08 -23.54 -22.94
N TYR A 151 36.34 -24.22 -23.82
CA TYR A 151 36.88 -24.90 -24.99
C TYR A 151 36.03 -24.55 -26.21
N GLY A 152 36.65 -23.91 -27.21
CA GLY A 152 36.05 -23.84 -28.54
C GLY A 152 35.91 -25.23 -29.15
N ALA A 153 35.16 -25.38 -30.25
CA ALA A 153 34.97 -26.66 -30.96
C ALA A 153 36.28 -27.37 -31.42
N LYS A 154 37.44 -26.72 -31.27
CA LYS A 154 38.79 -27.25 -31.51
C LYS A 154 39.62 -27.51 -30.24
N GLY A 155 39.03 -27.45 -29.04
CA GLY A 155 39.72 -27.79 -27.78
C GLY A 155 40.80 -26.82 -27.32
N ALA A 156 40.87 -25.60 -27.88
CA ALA A 156 41.82 -24.59 -27.42
C ALA A 156 41.20 -23.69 -26.34
N PRO A 157 41.88 -23.42 -25.22
CA PRO A 157 41.42 -22.45 -24.24
C PRO A 157 41.37 -21.06 -24.86
N SER A 158 40.27 -20.33 -24.65
CA SER A 158 40.16 -18.93 -25.10
C SER A 158 41.15 -18.09 -24.29
N ASN A 159 42.24 -17.71 -24.93
CA ASN A 159 43.29 -16.90 -24.34
C ASN A 159 42.72 -15.51 -23.97
N GLN A 160 42.38 -15.29 -22.70
CA GLN A 160 42.09 -13.96 -22.20
C GLN A 160 43.07 -13.57 -21.09
N THR A 161 43.73 -12.44 -21.39
CA THR A 161 44.33 -11.47 -20.47
C THR A 161 45.76 -11.76 -20.03
N ARG A 162 46.71 -11.22 -20.81
CA ARG A 162 48.05 -10.89 -20.30
C ARG A 162 47.88 -9.90 -19.14
N ILE A 163 48.17 -10.36 -17.93
CA ILE A 163 48.43 -9.50 -16.78
C ILE A 163 49.75 -8.78 -17.10
N SER A 164 49.68 -7.50 -17.46
CA SER A 164 50.88 -6.67 -17.60
C SER A 164 51.46 -6.45 -16.21
N THR A 165 52.55 -7.14 -15.91
CA THR A 165 53.39 -6.89 -14.75
C THR A 165 53.93 -5.46 -14.84
N PHE A 166 53.46 -4.59 -13.94
CA PHE A 166 54.07 -3.27 -13.73
C PHE A 166 55.48 -3.50 -13.20
N SER A 167 56.50 -3.26 -14.03
CA SER A 167 57.90 -3.21 -13.62
C SER A 167 58.17 -1.85 -12.98
N MET A 168 58.31 -1.83 -11.66
CA MET A 168 58.83 -0.71 -10.89
C MET A 168 60.36 -0.87 -10.83
N THR A 169 61.11 0.01 -11.50
CA THR A 169 62.56 0.10 -11.36
C THR A 169 62.96 1.52 -10.98
N ALA A 170 63.60 1.59 -9.81
CA ALA A 170 64.56 2.57 -9.28
C ALA A 170 64.21 4.06 -9.35
#